data_AF-A0A061AYJ7-F1
#
_entry.id   AF-A0A061AYJ7-F1
#
_cell.length_a   1.000
_cell.length_b   1.000
_cell.length_c   1.000
_cell.angle_alpha   90.00
_cell.angle_beta   90.00
_cell.angle_gamma   90.00
#
_symmetry.space_group_name_H-M   'P 1'
#
loop_
_entity.id
_entity.type
_entity.pdbx_description
1 polymer ?
#
loop_
_entity_poly.entity_id
_entity_poly.type
_entity_poly.pdbx_seq_one_letter_code
_entity_poly.pdbx_strand_id
1 'polypeptide(L)'
;MSLEAQAADRKARLAALRNKNKVNPSSNTTTSTTQDVSPKEHTSLISRNFDPESRSQVRGVSAPPTTLDENSETVEAVSQAIQDKILAQFREEATIQTRANVIKPKKITWDLERDLQNDMELLDEKTDEVIKALVKDRIRKLKQANDEVDI
;
A
#
# COMPACT_ATOMS: atom_id res chain seq x y z
N MET A 1 -44.44 21.66 37.50
CA MET A 1 -45.27 21.14 36.38
C MET A 1 -46.33 20.23 36.98
N SER A 2 -47.61 20.46 36.67
CA SER A 2 -48.71 19.64 37.20
C SER A 2 -48.77 18.28 36.49
N LEU A 3 -49.15 17.21 37.21
CA LEU A 3 -49.28 15.86 36.65
C LEU A 3 -50.21 15.83 35.43
N GLU A 4 -51.26 16.65 35.44
CA GLU A 4 -52.23 16.75 34.36
C GLU A 4 -51.60 17.23 33.04
N ALA A 5 -50.66 18.19 33.13
CA ALA A 5 -49.95 18.70 31.96
C ALA A 5 -49.08 17.61 31.32
N GLN A 6 -48.43 16.79 32.13
CA GLN A 6 -47.57 15.69 31.65
C GLN A 6 -48.39 14.54 31.03
N ALA A 7 -49.59 14.29 31.55
CA ALA A 7 -50.53 13.33 30.96
C ALA A 7 -51.05 13.82 29.59
N ALA A 8 -51.36 15.11 29.46
CA ALA A 8 -51.79 15.72 28.20
C ALA A 8 -50.68 15.64 27.12
N ASP A 9 -49.43 15.97 27.47
CA ASP A 9 -48.29 15.86 26.56
C ASP A 9 -48.04 14.42 26.09
N ARG A 10 -48.12 13.45 27.00
CA ARG A 10 -48.00 12.02 26.64
C ARG A 10 -49.12 11.60 25.68
N LYS A 11 -50.35 12.03 25.93
CA LYS A 11 -51.51 11.73 25.08
C LYS A 11 -51.36 12.34 23.69
N ALA A 12 -50.93 13.60 23.59
CA ALA A 12 -50.65 14.27 22.33
C ALA A 12 -49.54 13.56 21.53
N ARG A 13 -48.46 13.18 22.21
CA ARG A 13 -47.34 12.43 21.60
C ARG A 13 -47.78 11.06 21.08
N LEU A 14 -48.60 10.33 21.84
CA LEU A 14 -49.16 9.05 21.39
C LEU A 14 -50.14 9.20 20.23
N ALA A 15 -50.95 10.26 20.21
CA ALA A 15 -51.83 10.56 19.08
C ALA A 15 -51.03 10.86 17.80
N ALA A 16 -49.96 11.67 17.91
CA ALA A 16 -49.04 11.96 16.80
C ALA A 16 -48.36 10.69 16.25
N LEU A 17 -47.93 9.77 17.13
CA LEU A 17 -47.37 8.48 16.73
C LEU A 17 -48.39 7.58 16.03
N ARG A 18 -49.63 7.53 16.51
CA ARG A 18 -50.72 6.78 15.85
C ARG A 18 -51.02 7.34 14.45
N ASN A 19 -51.03 8.66 14.29
CA ASN A 19 -51.28 9.28 13.00
C ASN A 19 -50.12 9.06 12.02
N LYS A 20 -48.87 9.14 12.49
CA LYS A 20 -47.68 8.84 11.67
C LYS A 20 -47.66 7.38 11.18
N ASN A 21 -48.07 6.43 12.01
CA ASN A 21 -48.16 5.03 11.62
C ASN A 21 -49.31 4.75 10.63
N LYS A 22 -50.39 5.55 10.67
CA LYS A 22 -51.53 5.44 9.74
C LYS A 22 -51.33 6.17 8.42
N VAL A 23 -50.45 7.17 8.36
CA VAL A 23 -50.10 7.93 7.14
C VAL A 23 -48.94 7.27 6.37
N ASN A 24 -48.27 6.29 6.97
CA ASN A 24 -47.28 5.45 6.31
C ASN A 24 -47.79 4.06 5.87
N PRO A 25 -48.94 3.90 5.19
CA PRO A 25 -49.09 2.89 4.16
C PRO A 25 -48.77 3.56 2.81
N SER A 26 -47.51 3.43 2.37
CA SER A 26 -47.07 3.64 0.98
C SER A 26 -47.26 5.06 0.39
N SER A 27 -46.23 5.91 0.54
CA SER A 27 -45.91 6.93 -0.46
C SER A 27 -44.70 6.46 -1.27
N ASN A 28 -44.94 5.62 -2.28
CA ASN A 28 -44.39 5.84 -3.61
C ASN A 28 -45.20 5.05 -4.65
N THR A 29 -45.93 5.84 -5.42
CA THR A 29 -46.83 5.55 -6.53
C THR A 29 -46.09 4.99 -7.76
N THR A 30 -46.72 4.12 -8.55
CA THR A 30 -46.86 4.30 -10.03
C THR A 30 -48.05 3.49 -10.55
N THR A 31 -49.13 4.21 -10.86
CA THR A 31 -50.04 4.10 -12.00
C THR A 31 -50.60 2.73 -12.43
N SER A 32 -51.91 2.53 -12.22
CA SER A 32 -52.85 2.16 -13.30
C SER A 32 -54.31 2.27 -12.84
N THR A 33 -55.00 3.23 -13.46
CA THR A 33 -56.39 3.23 -13.96
C THR A 33 -57.42 2.30 -13.30
N THR A 34 -58.46 2.94 -12.75
CA THR A 34 -59.85 2.50 -12.53
C THR A 34 -60.25 1.13 -13.09
N GLN A 35 -60.81 0.24 -12.25
CA GLN A 35 -62.23 -0.17 -12.25
C GLN A 35 -62.50 -1.26 -11.20
N ASP A 36 -63.74 -1.24 -10.69
CA ASP A 36 -64.39 -2.19 -9.77
C ASP A 36 -64.11 -3.68 -10.04
N VAL A 37 -63.76 -4.44 -9.00
CA VAL A 37 -64.39 -5.73 -8.57
C VAL A 37 -63.71 -6.27 -7.29
N SER A 38 -64.53 -6.64 -6.30
CA SER A 38 -64.15 -7.37 -5.06
C SER A 38 -64.02 -8.89 -5.34
N PRO A 39 -63.54 -9.78 -4.43
CA PRO A 39 -62.57 -9.67 -3.34
C PRO A 39 -61.41 -10.68 -3.52
N LYS A 40 -60.15 -10.28 -3.30
CA LYS A 40 -59.08 -11.25 -2.99
C LYS A 40 -58.23 -10.68 -1.86
N GLU A 41 -58.31 -11.33 -0.70
CA GLU A 41 -57.35 -11.16 0.38
C GLU A 41 -55.99 -11.67 -0.10
N HIS A 42 -55.32 -10.88 -0.93
CA HIS A 42 -53.90 -11.01 -1.14
C HIS A 42 -53.26 -10.53 0.16
N THR A 43 -52.97 -11.47 1.05
CA THR A 43 -52.09 -11.22 2.20
C THR A 43 -50.76 -10.74 1.65
N SER A 44 -50.66 -9.42 1.51
CA SER A 44 -49.49 -8.76 0.94
C SER A 44 -48.37 -8.96 1.95
N LEU A 45 -47.45 -9.87 1.65
CA LEU A 45 -46.30 -10.16 2.50
C LEU A 45 -45.42 -8.90 2.50
N ILE A 46 -45.57 -8.08 3.54
CA ILE A 46 -44.75 -6.89 3.73
C ILE A 46 -43.36 -7.37 4.14
N SER A 47 -42.52 -7.57 3.14
CA SER A 47 -41.11 -7.85 3.32
C SER A 47 -40.40 -6.59 3.81
N ARG A 48 -39.71 -6.71 4.96
CA ARG A 48 -39.12 -5.55 5.65
C ARG A 48 -37.80 -5.07 5.04
N ASN A 49 -37.26 -5.75 4.01
CA ASN A 49 -36.09 -5.30 3.23
C ASN A 49 -35.79 -6.12 1.96
N PHE A 50 -36.75 -6.90 1.45
CA PHE A 50 -36.54 -7.82 0.32
C PHE A 50 -37.61 -7.62 -0.73
N ASP A 51 -37.19 -7.41 -1.97
CA ASP A 51 -38.10 -7.26 -3.10
C ASP A 51 -38.33 -8.64 -3.74
N PRO A 52 -39.58 -9.14 -3.76
CA PRO A 52 -39.88 -10.48 -4.25
C PRO A 52 -39.65 -10.65 -5.76
N GLU A 53 -39.67 -9.57 -6.55
CA GLU A 53 -39.43 -9.66 -7.99
C GLU A 53 -37.95 -9.76 -8.33
N SER A 54 -37.12 -8.89 -7.74
CA SER A 54 -35.66 -8.96 -7.91
C SER A 54 -34.99 -10.04 -7.03
N ARG A 55 -35.75 -10.68 -6.13
CA ARG A 55 -35.27 -11.61 -5.10
C ARG A 55 -34.01 -11.11 -4.36
N SER A 56 -33.94 -9.80 -4.15
CA SER A 56 -32.74 -9.16 -3.62
C SER A 56 -33.06 -8.20 -2.49
N GLN A 57 -32.02 -7.80 -1.76
CA GLN A 57 -32.15 -6.90 -0.62
C GLN A 57 -32.32 -5.46 -1.15
N VAL A 58 -33.44 -4.81 -0.81
CA VAL A 58 -33.74 -3.42 -1.22
C VAL A 58 -32.71 -2.45 -0.65
N ARG A 59 -32.23 -2.73 0.57
CA ARG A 59 -31.17 -1.99 1.23
C ARG A 59 -29.96 -2.91 1.44
N GLY A 60 -29.09 -2.92 0.44
CA GLY A 60 -27.84 -3.67 0.38
C GLY A 60 -27.07 -3.28 -0.88
N VAL A 61 -25.77 -3.56 -0.90
CA VAL A 61 -24.93 -3.33 -2.09
C VAL A 61 -25.16 -4.50 -3.05
N SER A 62 -25.93 -4.26 -4.11
CA SER A 62 -26.34 -5.31 -5.08
C SER A 62 -25.19 -5.78 -5.98
N ALA A 63 -24.31 -4.86 -6.36
CA ALA A 63 -23.17 -5.14 -7.23
C ALA A 63 -21.86 -5.09 -6.43
N PRO A 64 -20.87 -5.95 -6.72
CA PRO A 64 -19.59 -5.87 -6.04
C PRO A 64 -18.98 -4.47 -6.20
N PRO A 65 -18.29 -3.93 -5.18
CA PRO A 65 -17.76 -2.56 -5.23
C PRO A 65 -16.80 -2.31 -6.40
N THR A 66 -16.25 -3.37 -6.99
CA THR A 66 -15.38 -3.35 -8.17
C THR A 66 -16.06 -2.85 -9.45
N THR A 67 -17.39 -2.91 -9.57
CA THR A 67 -18.11 -2.51 -10.80
C THR A 67 -18.66 -1.09 -10.78
N LEU A 68 -18.48 -0.34 -9.69
CA LEU A 68 -19.11 0.98 -9.52
C LEU A 68 -18.23 2.12 -10.05
N ASP A 69 -16.91 1.94 -10.10
CA ASP A 69 -15.98 2.93 -10.66
C ASP A 69 -15.58 2.53 -12.08
N GLU A 70 -15.80 3.42 -13.06
CA GLU A 70 -15.36 3.26 -14.46
C GLU A 70 -13.83 3.01 -14.58
N ASN A 71 -13.07 3.39 -13.54
CA ASN A 71 -11.62 3.20 -13.48
C ASN A 71 -11.18 1.97 -12.67
N SER A 72 -12.09 1.24 -12.01
CA SER A 72 -11.80 0.00 -11.26
C SER A 72 -10.59 0.07 -10.31
N GLU A 73 -10.22 1.27 -9.83
CA GLU A 73 -9.05 1.46 -8.97
C GLU A 73 -9.34 0.90 -7.57
N THR A 74 -9.02 -0.37 -7.40
CA THR A 74 -9.12 -1.04 -6.12
C THR A 74 -7.95 -0.59 -5.24
N VAL A 75 -8.15 -0.48 -3.93
CA VAL A 75 -7.09 -0.13 -2.96
C VAL A 75 -5.86 -1.04 -3.13
N GLU A 76 -6.08 -2.32 -3.43
CA GLU A 76 -5.02 -3.29 -3.72
C GLU A 76 -4.21 -2.93 -4.96
N ALA A 77 -4.88 -2.55 -6.06
CA ALA A 77 -4.23 -2.17 -7.32
C ALA A 77 -3.38 -0.90 -7.15
N VAL A 78 -3.91 0.09 -6.43
CA VAL A 78 -3.18 1.33 -6.10
C VAL A 78 -1.97 1.03 -5.21
N SER A 79 -2.13 0.15 -4.21
CA SER A 79 -1.06 -0.23 -3.29
C SER A 79 0.07 -0.98 -4.02
N GLN A 80 -0.28 -1.88 -4.94
CA GLN A 80 0.67 -2.60 -5.76
C GLN A 80 1.46 -1.64 -6.67
N ALA A 81 0.80 -0.68 -7.31
CA ALA A 81 1.48 0.33 -8.14
C ALA A 81 2.47 1.18 -7.33
N ILE A 82 2.12 1.54 -6.09
CA ILE A 82 3.01 2.27 -5.18
C ILE A 82 4.22 1.40 -4.81
N GLN A 83 3.99 0.13 -4.47
CA GLN A 83 5.05 -0.82 -4.14
C GLN A 83 6.04 -0.98 -5.29
N ASP A 84 5.55 -1.18 -6.50
CA ASP A 84 6.38 -1.37 -7.70
C ASP A 84 7.22 -0.12 -7.98
N LYS A 85 6.64 1.08 -7.82
CA LYS A 85 7.37 2.35 -7.95
C LYS A 85 8.51 2.47 -6.94
N ILE A 86 8.25 2.14 -5.67
CA ILE A 86 9.25 2.20 -4.60
C ILE A 86 10.38 1.19 -4.88
N LEU A 87 10.04 -0.04 -5.30
CA LEU A 87 11.01 -1.05 -5.67
C LEU A 87 11.90 -0.63 -6.85
N ALA A 88 11.33 0.03 -7.86
CA ALA A 88 12.09 0.57 -8.98
C ALA A 88 13.08 1.65 -8.52
N GLN A 89 12.64 2.60 -7.68
CA GLN A 89 13.49 3.64 -7.11
C GLN A 89 14.66 3.05 -6.30
N PHE A 90 14.39 2.07 -5.43
CA PHE A 90 15.46 1.42 -4.67
C PHE A 90 16.46 0.67 -5.54
N ARG A 91 16.03 0.04 -6.64
CA ARG A 91 16.93 -0.62 -7.59
C ARG A 91 17.82 0.39 -8.30
N GLU A 92 17.27 1.53 -8.73
CA GLU A 92 18.03 2.61 -9.35
C GLU A 92 19.05 3.19 -8.36
N GLU A 93 18.65 3.49 -7.13
CA GLU A 93 19.54 3.99 -6.08
C GLU A 93 20.67 3.01 -5.75
N ALA A 94 20.39 1.70 -5.67
CA ALA A 94 21.41 0.69 -5.40
C ALA A 94 22.47 0.61 -6.51
N THR A 95 22.08 0.78 -7.78
CA THR A 95 23.02 0.83 -8.91
C THR A 95 23.88 2.09 -8.92
N ILE A 96 23.35 3.20 -8.39
CA ILE A 96 24.08 4.47 -8.27
C ILE A 96 25.05 4.42 -7.07
N GLN A 97 24.65 3.85 -5.93
CA GLN A 97 25.51 3.70 -4.75
C GLN A 97 26.72 2.79 -5.00
N THR A 98 26.61 1.79 -5.87
CA THR A 98 27.76 0.95 -6.26
C THR A 98 28.80 1.71 -7.11
N ARG A 99 28.43 2.83 -7.76
CA ARG A 99 29.37 3.72 -8.47
C ARG A 99 29.79 4.95 -7.65
N ALA A 100 28.98 5.34 -6.67
CA ALA A 100 29.16 6.54 -5.85
C ALA A 100 29.58 6.26 -4.40
N ASN A 101 30.03 5.05 -4.07
CA ASN A 101 30.90 4.82 -2.91
C ASN A 101 32.29 5.44 -3.17
N VAL A 102 32.29 6.75 -3.40
CA VAL A 102 33.33 7.66 -2.96
C VAL A 102 33.44 7.40 -1.47
N ILE A 103 34.49 6.67 -1.10
CA ILE A 103 34.93 6.53 0.28
C ILE A 103 35.16 7.96 0.77
N LYS A 104 34.15 8.56 1.42
CA LYS A 104 34.42 9.73 2.26
C LYS A 104 35.39 9.23 3.32
N PRO A 105 36.58 9.84 3.49
CA PRO A 105 37.50 9.40 4.51
C PRO A 105 36.78 9.52 5.85
N LYS A 106 36.35 8.38 6.39
CA LYS A 106 35.84 8.33 7.76
C LYS A 106 37.00 8.77 8.65
N LYS A 107 36.68 9.55 9.68
CA LYS A 107 37.66 9.80 10.74
C LYS A 107 38.16 8.44 11.21
N ILE A 108 39.47 8.27 11.25
CA ILE A 108 40.10 7.02 11.63
C ILE A 108 39.66 6.74 13.07
N THR A 109 38.72 5.81 13.20
CA THR A 109 38.36 5.21 14.47
C THR A 109 39.23 3.99 14.65
N TRP A 110 39.61 3.68 15.88
CA TRP A 110 40.39 2.49 16.20
C TRP A 110 39.76 1.19 15.66
N ASP A 111 38.43 1.18 15.53
CA ASP A 111 37.68 0.07 14.89
C ASP A 111 37.94 -0.04 13.38
N LEU A 112 38.08 1.09 12.69
CA LEU A 112 38.34 1.11 11.24
C LEU A 112 39.77 0.64 10.94
N GLU A 113 40.74 0.99 11.79
CA GLU A 113 42.11 0.47 11.68
C GLU A 113 42.12 -1.06 11.85
N ARG A 114 41.37 -1.57 12.83
CA ARG A 114 41.30 -3.01 13.10
C ARG A 114 40.63 -3.78 11.96
N ASP A 115 39.53 -3.25 11.41
CA ASP A 115 38.82 -3.88 10.30
C ASP A 115 39.69 -3.93 9.03
N LEU A 116 40.46 -2.87 8.76
CA LEU A 116 41.33 -2.78 7.58
C LEU A 116 42.65 -3.55 7.75
N GLN A 117 43.07 -3.87 8.97
CA GLN A 117 44.36 -4.53 9.23
C GLN A 117 44.50 -5.86 8.47
N ASN A 118 43.44 -6.67 8.41
CA ASN A 118 43.46 -7.95 7.72
C ASN A 118 43.61 -7.78 6.19
N ASP A 119 42.94 -6.79 5.61
CA ASP A 119 43.02 -6.49 4.18
C ASP A 119 44.39 -5.90 3.80
N MET A 120 44.95 -5.08 4.68
CA MET A 120 46.29 -4.50 4.52
C MET A 120 47.38 -5.57 4.61
N GLU A 121 47.28 -6.54 5.52
CA GLU A 121 48.25 -7.64 5.65
C GLU A 121 48.37 -8.44 4.34
N LEU A 122 47.24 -8.80 3.72
CA LEU A 122 47.21 -9.48 2.42
C LEU A 122 47.79 -8.63 1.28
N LEU A 123 47.64 -7.32 1.35
CA LEU A 123 48.15 -6.39 0.34
C LEU A 123 49.64 -6.13 0.51
N ASP A 124 50.12 -6.08 1.74
CA ASP A 124 51.53 -5.88 2.08
C ASP A 124 52.38 -7.06 1.60
N GLU A 125 51.91 -8.31 1.76
CA GLU A 125 52.59 -9.50 1.21
C GLU A 125 52.81 -9.40 -0.30
N LYS A 126 51.77 -9.02 -1.06
CA LYS A 126 51.84 -8.85 -2.51
C LYS A 126 52.74 -7.68 -2.90
N THR A 127 52.70 -6.61 -2.13
CA THR A 127 53.55 -5.44 -2.34
C THR A 127 55.02 -5.82 -2.19
N ASP A 128 55.35 -6.59 -1.15
CA ASP A 128 56.69 -7.13 -0.93
C ASP A 128 57.16 -8.06 -2.05
N GLU A 129 56.28 -8.93 -2.57
CA GLU A 129 56.59 -9.78 -3.72
C GLU A 129 56.95 -8.96 -4.96
N VAL A 130 56.17 -7.92 -5.25
CA VAL A 130 56.41 -7.02 -6.39
C VAL A 130 57.69 -6.22 -6.20
N ILE A 131 57.95 -5.72 -4.99
CA ILE A 131 59.19 -5.01 -4.65
C ILE A 131 60.40 -5.93 -4.87
N LYS A 132 60.33 -7.19 -4.41
CA LYS A 132 61.40 -8.18 -4.61
C LYS A 132 61.67 -8.42 -6.10
N ALA A 133 60.62 -8.55 -6.92
CA ALA A 133 60.75 -8.73 -8.36
C ALA A 133 61.38 -7.49 -9.03
N LEU A 134 60.92 -6.29 -8.68
CA LEU A 134 61.43 -5.03 -9.22
C LEU A 134 62.91 -4.81 -8.87
N VAL A 135 63.31 -5.10 -7.63
CA VAL A 135 64.70 -5.02 -7.17
C VAL A 135 65.57 -6.02 -7.91
N LYS A 136 65.10 -7.26 -8.09
CA LYS A 136 65.82 -8.29 -8.84
C LYS A 136 66.09 -7.86 -10.28
N ASP A 137 65.10 -7.29 -10.95
CA ASP A 137 65.24 -6.81 -12.32
C ASP A 137 66.14 -5.58 -12.42
N ARG A 138 66.08 -4.68 -11.44
CA ARG A 138 66.99 -3.53 -11.32
C ARG A 138 68.45 -4.00 -11.22
N ILE A 139 68.73 -4.98 -10.36
CA ILE A 139 70.08 -5.54 -10.16
C ILE A 139 70.58 -6.22 -11.43
N ARG A 140 69.72 -7.02 -12.10
CA ARG A 140 70.07 -7.67 -13.37
C ARG A 140 70.46 -6.67 -14.45
N LYS A 141 69.67 -5.60 -14.61
CA LYS A 141 69.96 -4.52 -15.57
C LYS A 141 71.27 -3.82 -15.26
N LEU A 142 71.55 -3.51 -14.00
CA LEU A 142 72.82 -2.92 -13.58
C LEU A 142 74.00 -3.85 -13.87
N LYS A 143 73.85 -5.15 -13.63
CA LYS A 143 74.89 -6.13 -13.93
C LYS A 143 75.16 -6.24 -15.43
N GLN A 144 74.11 -6.34 -16.26
CA GLN A 144 74.25 -6.36 -17.72
C GLN A 144 74.95 -5.11 -18.25
N ALA A 145 74.56 -3.93 -17.75
CA ALA A 145 75.20 -2.68 -18.14
C ALA A 145 76.68 -2.63 -17.74
N ASN A 146 77.06 -3.22 -16.59
CA ASN A 146 78.46 -3.26 -16.17
C ASN A 146 79.26 -4.29 -16.99
N ASP A 147 78.68 -5.47 -17.25
CA ASP A 147 79.30 -6.51 -18.07
C ASP A 147 79.50 -6.05 -19.54
N GLU A 148 78.62 -5.18 -20.07
CA GLU A 148 78.77 -4.56 -21.40
C GLU A 148 79.83 -3.44 -21.46
N VAL A 149 80.21 -2.84 -20.33
CA VAL A 149 81.22 -1.76 -20.26
C VAL A 149 82.65 -2.31 -20.12
N ASP A 150 82.79 -3.56 -19.66
CA ASP A 150 84.08 -4.22 -19.45
C ASP A 150 84.57 -5.06 -20.66
N ILE A 151 83.93 -4.94 -21.83
CA ILE A 151 84.33 -5.56 -23.13
C ILE A 151 84.77 -4.48 -24.12
#